data_AF-G6YDG2-F1
#
_entry.id   AF-G6YDG2-F1
#
_cell.length_a   1.000
_cell.length_b   1.000
_cell.length_c   1.000
_cell.angle_alpha   90.00
_cell.angle_beta   90.00
_cell.angle_gamma   90.00
#
_symmetry.space_group_name_H-M   'P 1'
#
loop_
_entity.id
_entity.type
_entity.pdbx_description
1 polymer ?
#
loop_
_entity_poly.entity_id
_entity_poly.type
_entity_poly.pdbx_seq_one_letter_code
_entity_poly.pdbx_strand_id
1 'polypeptide(L)'
;MARTSHKPDEASRRQVEALAGYGVPETGIADMVGIDPKTLRKHYRHELRIGHTKANSAVAQSLFRKATGEGQQSVTAAIFWAKTRMGWKETIVNEHSGEPIQTISRVIIGPPDPERLKALDSPALDRPAARNRNGA
;
A
#
# COMPACT_ATOMS: atom_id res chain seq x y z
N MET A 1 24.70 -13.57 -35.27
CA MET A 1 24.12 -12.48 -36.09
C MET A 1 24.05 -11.23 -35.24
N ALA A 2 24.57 -10.09 -35.72
CA ALA A 2 24.54 -8.83 -34.98
C ALA A 2 23.09 -8.38 -34.78
N ARG A 3 22.68 -8.14 -33.53
CA ARG A 3 21.34 -7.66 -33.19
C ARG A 3 21.21 -6.23 -33.73
N THR A 4 20.27 -5.99 -34.64
CA THR A 4 20.03 -4.66 -35.22
C THR A 4 19.81 -3.63 -34.11
N SER A 5 20.52 -2.50 -34.17
CA SER A 5 20.36 -1.44 -33.18
C SER A 5 18.93 -0.91 -33.21
N HIS A 6 18.31 -0.83 -32.03
CA HIS A 6 17.00 -0.21 -31.87
C HIS A 6 17.02 1.25 -32.34
N LYS A 7 16.01 1.64 -33.11
CA LYS A 7 15.82 3.01 -33.57
C LYS A 7 14.50 3.54 -33.01
N PRO A 8 14.53 4.38 -31.97
CA PRO A 8 13.31 4.96 -31.44
C PRO A 8 12.66 5.90 -32.46
N ASP A 9 11.36 5.70 -32.69
CA ASP A 9 10.51 6.58 -33.47
C ASP A 9 9.57 7.40 -32.55
N GLU A 10 8.84 8.35 -33.12
CA GLU A 10 7.96 9.23 -32.35
C GLU A 10 6.78 8.48 -31.70
N ALA A 11 6.25 7.45 -32.38
CA ALA A 11 5.14 6.65 -31.87
C ALA A 11 5.55 5.86 -30.62
N SER A 12 6.68 5.17 -30.68
CA SER A 12 7.23 4.41 -29.54
C SER A 12 7.63 5.35 -28.39
N ARG A 13 8.14 6.56 -28.67
CA ARG A 13 8.41 7.55 -27.62
C ARG A 13 7.16 7.95 -26.86
N ARG A 14 6.07 8.27 -27.58
CA ARG A 14 4.78 8.60 -26.96
C ARG A 14 4.22 7.42 -26.16
N GLN A 15 4.34 6.20 -26.70
CA GLN A 15 3.91 5.00 -26.00
C GLN A 15 4.68 4.79 -24.70
N VAL A 16 6.02 4.86 -24.73
CA VAL A 16 6.87 4.70 -23.54
C VAL A 16 6.58 5.78 -22.51
N GLU A 17 6.43 7.04 -22.94
CA GLU A 17 6.10 8.16 -22.05
C GLU A 17 4.75 7.94 -21.34
N ALA A 18 3.73 7.52 -22.08
CA ALA A 18 2.40 7.27 -21.52
C ALA A 18 2.44 6.11 -20.51
N LEU A 19 3.05 4.98 -20.87
CA LEU A 19 3.15 3.81 -19.99
C LEU A 19 3.96 4.12 -18.72
N ALA A 20 5.06 4.87 -18.85
CA ALA A 20 5.83 5.36 -17.70
C ALA A 20 4.97 6.29 -16.83
N GLY A 21 4.19 7.17 -17.45
CA GLY A 21 3.23 8.04 -16.77
C GLY A 21 2.17 7.27 -15.98
N TYR A 22 1.70 6.15 -16.50
CA TYR A 22 0.74 5.29 -15.82
C TYR A 22 1.34 4.48 -14.66
N GLY A 23 2.68 4.44 -14.56
CA GLY A 23 3.42 3.69 -13.56
C GLY A 23 3.66 2.23 -13.93
N VAL A 24 3.66 1.91 -15.23
CA VAL A 24 4.02 0.56 -15.71
C VAL A 24 5.52 0.33 -15.45
N PRO A 25 5.93 -0.83 -14.90
CA PRO A 25 7.34 -1.14 -14.70
C PRO A 25 8.12 -1.13 -16.02
N GLU A 26 9.36 -0.64 -16.00
CA GLU A 26 10.21 -0.54 -17.19
C GLU A 26 10.39 -1.88 -17.92
N THR A 27 10.39 -3.01 -17.21
CA THR A 27 10.43 -4.35 -17.81
C THR A 27 9.20 -4.63 -18.66
N GLY A 28 8.00 -4.36 -18.13
CA GLY A 28 6.75 -4.51 -18.89
C GLY A 28 6.66 -3.52 -20.06
N ILE A 29 7.18 -2.31 -19.90
CA ILE A 29 7.28 -1.35 -21.02
C ILE A 29 8.23 -1.91 -22.11
N ALA A 30 9.37 -2.47 -21.71
CA ALA A 30 10.33 -3.05 -22.64
C ALA A 30 9.73 -4.24 -23.40
N ASP A 31 8.96 -5.10 -22.72
CA ASP A 31 8.23 -6.22 -23.32
C ASP A 31 7.18 -5.73 -24.32
N MET A 32 6.43 -4.67 -24.00
CA MET A 32 5.45 -4.07 -24.92
C MET A 32 6.08 -3.47 -26.18
N VAL A 33 7.30 -2.92 -26.06
CA VAL A 33 8.05 -2.36 -27.19
C VAL A 33 8.85 -3.44 -27.95
N GLY A 34 9.03 -4.62 -27.36
CA GLY A 34 9.78 -5.73 -27.94
C GLY A 34 11.30 -5.54 -27.88
N ILE A 35 11.81 -4.84 -26.87
CA ILE A 35 13.24 -4.54 -26.71
C ILE A 35 13.76 -4.96 -25.34
N ASP A 36 15.09 -5.08 -25.21
CA ASP A 36 15.72 -5.33 -23.92
C ASP A 36 15.55 -4.12 -22.98
N PRO A 37 15.31 -4.32 -21.66
CA PRO A 37 15.19 -3.22 -20.70
C PRO A 37 16.40 -2.26 -20.67
N LYS A 38 17.61 -2.72 -20.97
CA LYS A 38 18.79 -1.85 -21.10
C LYS A 38 18.69 -0.95 -22.33
N THR A 39 18.18 -1.49 -23.44
CA THR A 39 17.91 -0.73 -24.67
C THR A 39 16.81 0.31 -24.43
N LEU A 40 15.76 -0.04 -23.69
CA LEU A 40 14.71 0.92 -23.30
C LEU A 40 15.32 2.12 -22.56
N ARG A 41 16.10 1.87 -21.50
CA ARG A 41 16.75 2.93 -20.71
C ARG A 41 17.74 3.76 -21.53
N LYS A 42 18.41 3.16 -22.52
CA LYS A 42 19.35 3.87 -23.39
C LYS A 42 18.63 4.85 -24.32
N HIS A 43 17.52 4.46 -24.91
CA HIS A 43 16.86 5.20 -25.99
C HIS A 43 15.69 6.10 -25.52
N TYR A 44 15.07 5.76 -24.38
CA TYR A 44 13.85 6.41 -23.87
C TYR A 44 14.02 7.01 -22.47
N ARG A 45 15.25 7.33 -22.06
CA ARG A 45 15.53 7.86 -20.72
C ARG A 45 14.73 9.13 -20.41
N HIS A 46 14.50 9.96 -21.42
CA HIS A 46 13.77 11.21 -21.26
C HIS A 46 12.31 10.92 -20.93
N GLU A 47 11.66 10.12 -21.76
CA GLU A 47 10.25 9.70 -21.68
C GLU A 47 9.95 9.00 -20.36
N LEU A 48 10.82 8.06 -19.94
CA LEU A 48 10.71 7.37 -18.66
C LEU A 48 10.75 8.34 -17.47
N ARG A 49 11.60 9.37 -17.56
CA ARG A 49 11.75 10.37 -16.49
C ARG A 49 10.57 11.35 -16.44
N ILE A 50 10.06 11.78 -17.59
CA ILE A 50 9.04 12.85 -17.64
C ILE A 50 7.61 12.32 -17.64
N GLY A 51 7.40 11.05 -18.00
CA GLY A 51 6.06 10.45 -18.12
C GLY A 51 5.22 10.64 -16.86
N HIS A 52 5.81 10.40 -15.68
CA HIS A 52 5.11 10.56 -14.40
C HIS A 52 4.67 12.01 -14.16
N THR A 53 5.55 12.98 -14.40
CA THR A 53 5.21 14.41 -14.25
C THR A 53 4.12 14.82 -15.22
N LYS A 54 4.18 14.37 -16.49
CA LYS A 54 3.14 14.66 -17.49
C LYS A 54 1.78 14.07 -17.10
N ALA A 55 1.75 12.83 -16.62
CA ALA A 55 0.52 12.19 -16.15
C ALA A 55 -0.08 12.94 -14.95
N ASN A 56 0.74 13.30 -13.96
CA ASN A 56 0.29 14.07 -12.80
C ASN A 56 -0.25 15.46 -13.20
N SER A 57 0.42 16.17 -14.12
CA SER A 57 -0.04 17.45 -14.64
C SER A 57 -1.38 17.32 -15.38
N ALA A 58 -1.58 16.25 -16.16
CA ALA A 58 -2.84 16.01 -16.85
C ALA A 58 -4.01 15.78 -15.87
N VAL A 59 -3.77 15.01 -14.80
CA VAL A 59 -4.77 14.80 -13.73
C VAL A 59 -5.07 16.10 -12.99
N ALA A 60 -4.03 16.88 -12.64
CA ALA A 60 -4.20 18.19 -12.00
C ALA A 60 -5.03 19.15 -12.88
N GLN A 61 -4.73 19.19 -14.18
CA GLN A 61 -5.47 20.01 -15.14
C GLN A 61 -6.92 19.55 -15.31
N SER A 62 -7.18 18.24 -15.25
CA SER A 62 -8.53 17.69 -15.25
C SER A 62 -9.32 18.19 -14.03
N LEU A 63 -8.76 18.05 -12.82
CA LEU A 63 -9.37 18.54 -11.58
C LEU A 63 -9.64 20.03 -11.61
N PHE A 64 -8.68 20.84 -12.07
CA PHE A 64 -8.87 22.28 -12.24
C PHE A 64 -10.06 22.59 -13.15
N ARG A 65 -10.12 21.96 -14.33
CA ARG A 65 -11.24 22.14 -15.26
C ARG A 65 -12.59 21.68 -14.70
N LYS A 66 -12.60 20.68 -13.80
CA LYS A 66 -13.83 20.28 -13.10
C LYS A 66 -14.25 21.31 -12.05
N ALA A 67 -13.28 21.87 -11.33
CA ALA A 67 -13.53 22.85 -10.28
C ALA A 67 -13.98 24.21 -10.83
N THR A 68 -13.54 24.60 -12.03
CA THR A 68 -13.81 25.93 -12.62
C THR A 68 -14.82 25.93 -13.77
N GLY A 69 -15.49 24.82 -14.06
CA GLY A 69 -16.41 24.70 -15.20
C GLY A 69 -17.69 23.96 -14.87
N GLU A 70 -18.65 23.95 -15.81
CA GLU A 70 -19.96 23.34 -15.63
C GLU A 70 -20.02 22.00 -16.41
N GLY A 71 -20.04 20.85 -15.71
CA GLY A 71 -20.26 19.55 -16.36
C GLY A 71 -19.79 18.32 -15.58
N GLN A 72 -20.42 17.17 -15.83
CA GLN A 72 -20.17 15.87 -15.17
C GLN A 72 -18.98 15.13 -15.80
N GLN A 73 -17.84 15.03 -15.11
CA GLN A 73 -16.75 14.08 -15.44
C GLN A 73 -16.30 13.42 -14.12
N SER A 74 -15.72 12.22 -14.15
CA SER A 74 -15.45 11.41 -12.94
C SER A 74 -14.35 11.99 -12.03
N VAL A 75 -14.72 12.93 -11.16
CA VAL A 75 -13.84 13.61 -10.18
C VAL A 75 -13.21 12.62 -9.21
N THR A 76 -13.93 11.57 -8.82
CA THR A 76 -13.48 10.57 -7.84
C THR A 76 -12.17 9.88 -8.25
N ALA A 77 -12.05 9.48 -9.52
CA ALA A 77 -10.84 8.83 -10.02
C ALA A 77 -9.63 9.79 -10.01
N ALA A 78 -9.85 11.05 -10.36
CA ALA A 78 -8.81 12.06 -10.35
C ALA A 78 -8.36 12.45 -8.93
N ILE A 79 -9.30 12.53 -7.97
CA ILE A 79 -8.97 12.72 -6.54
C ILE A 79 -8.18 11.52 -6.01
N PHE A 80 -8.61 10.29 -6.32
CA PHE A 80 -7.88 9.08 -5.93
C PHE A 80 -6.45 9.08 -6.47
N TRP A 81 -6.25 9.44 -7.74
CA TRP A 81 -4.91 9.57 -8.33
C TRP A 81 -4.07 10.62 -7.61
N ALA A 82 -4.63 11.82 -7.38
CA ALA A 82 -3.92 12.90 -6.71
C ALA A 82 -3.46 12.50 -5.29
N LYS A 83 -4.30 11.80 -4.54
CA LYS A 83 -3.94 11.29 -3.22
C LYS A 83 -2.85 10.23 -3.28
N THR A 84 -3.01 9.23 -4.14
CA THR A 84 -2.14 8.04 -4.15
C THR A 84 -0.82 8.24 -4.88
N ARG A 85 -0.75 9.19 -5.83
CA ARG A 85 0.45 9.39 -6.67
C ARG A 85 1.08 10.77 -6.57
N MET A 86 0.30 11.81 -6.27
CA MET A 86 0.83 13.17 -6.13
C MET A 86 1.11 13.54 -4.66
N GLY A 87 0.75 12.66 -3.72
CA GLY A 87 0.93 12.87 -2.28
C GLY A 87 -0.01 13.94 -1.71
N TRP A 88 -1.08 14.29 -2.43
CA TRP A 88 -2.05 15.27 -1.96
C TRP A 88 -2.85 14.68 -0.80
N LYS A 89 -2.98 15.44 0.28
CA LYS A 89 -3.75 15.05 1.45
C LYS A 89 -4.38 16.28 2.07
N GLU A 90 -5.56 16.12 2.63
CA GLU A 90 -6.15 17.14 3.48
C GLU A 90 -5.27 17.33 4.73
N THR A 91 -5.17 18.57 5.19
CA THR A 91 -4.58 18.86 6.49
C THR A 91 -5.67 18.74 7.54
N ILE A 92 -5.45 17.89 8.54
CA ILE A 92 -6.35 17.75 9.69
C ILE A 92 -5.72 18.56 10.82
N VAL A 93 -6.44 19.59 11.28
CA VAL A 93 -6.07 20.37 12.46
C VAL A 93 -6.94 19.87 13.61
N ASN A 94 -6.32 19.23 14.60
CA ASN A 94 -7.00 18.83 15.83
C ASN A 94 -6.70 19.87 16.91
N GLU A 95 -7.66 20.74 17.16
CA GLU A 95 -7.61 21.63 18.31
C GLU A 95 -8.00 20.84 19.56
N HIS A 96 -7.05 20.62 20.46
CA HIS A 96 -7.34 20.05 21.77
C HIS A 96 -7.78 21.19 22.69
N SER A 97 -9.08 21.29 22.93
CA SER A 97 -9.65 22.13 23.96
C SER A 97 -9.98 21.28 25.20
N GLY A 98 -9.46 21.70 26.35
CA GLY A 98 -9.61 21.00 27.62
C GLY A 98 -8.49 21.37 28.59
N GLU A 99 -8.71 21.08 29.89
CA GLU A 99 -7.65 21.16 30.90
C GLU A 99 -6.52 20.17 30.55
N PRO A 100 -5.24 20.52 30.80
CA PRO A 100 -4.12 19.61 30.58
C PRO A 100 -4.36 18.28 31.30
N ILE A 101 -4.10 17.16 30.63
CA ILE A 101 -4.13 15.85 31.29
C ILE A 101 -3.05 15.87 32.38
N GLN A 102 -3.45 15.94 33.64
CA GLN A 102 -2.52 16.05 34.76
C GLN A 102 -1.96 14.69 35.21
N THR A 103 -2.62 13.58 34.86
CA THR A 103 -2.20 12.24 35.29
C THR A 103 -2.59 11.19 34.25
N ILE A 104 -1.62 10.38 33.86
CA ILE A 104 -1.83 9.19 33.03
C ILE A 104 -1.60 7.97 33.93
N SER A 105 -2.66 7.21 34.24
CA SER A 105 -2.53 5.94 34.96
C SER A 105 -2.35 4.79 33.95
N ARG A 106 -1.32 3.97 34.16
CA ARG A 106 -1.09 2.76 33.38
C ARG A 106 -1.22 1.55 34.29
N VAL A 107 -2.23 0.73 34.07
CA VAL A 107 -2.37 -0.55 34.78
C VAL A 107 -1.59 -1.60 34.00
N ILE A 108 -0.42 -1.99 34.52
CA ILE A 108 0.36 -3.10 33.97
C ILE A 108 -0.06 -4.35 34.72
N ILE A 109 -0.85 -5.21 34.07
CA ILE A 109 -1.21 -6.52 34.61
C ILE A 109 0.01 -7.44 34.39
N GLY A 110 0.74 -7.72 35.47
CA GLY A 110 1.76 -8.76 35.46
C GLY A 110 1.13 -10.15 35.25
N PRO A 111 1.90 -11.15 34.79
CA PRO A 111 1.40 -12.53 34.72
C PRO A 111 0.87 -12.97 36.09
N PRO A 112 -0.24 -13.72 36.15
CA PRO A 112 -0.83 -14.18 37.41
C PRO A 112 0.18 -15.03 38.19
N ASP A 113 0.13 -14.95 39.51
CA ASP A 113 0.96 -15.73 40.43
C ASP A 113 0.91 -17.24 40.06
N PRO A 114 2.06 -17.87 39.73
CA PRO A 114 2.13 -19.27 39.35
C PRO A 114 1.51 -20.23 40.38
N GLU A 115 1.58 -19.90 41.67
CA GLU A 115 1.00 -20.73 42.73
C GLU A 115 -0.54 -20.67 42.71
N ARG A 116 -1.09 -19.50 42.38
CA ARG A 116 -2.53 -19.32 42.18
C ARG A 116 -3.04 -20.08 40.95
N LEU A 117 -2.19 -20.26 39.94
CA LEU A 117 -2.50 -21.04 38.74
C LEU A 117 -2.52 -22.56 39.04
N LYS A 118 -1.53 -23.06 39.79
CA LYS A 118 -1.48 -24.47 40.20
C LYS A 118 -2.65 -24.89 41.10
N ALA A 119 -3.14 -23.98 41.92
CA ALA A 119 -4.30 -24.23 42.79
C ALA A 119 -5.62 -24.41 42.01
N LEU A 120 -5.70 -23.88 40.78
CA LEU A 120 -6.87 -24.01 39.91
C LEU A 120 -6.83 -25.27 39.03
N ASP A 121 -5.62 -25.80 38.78
CA ASP A 121 -5.38 -26.92 37.87
C ASP A 121 -5.30 -28.31 38.55
N SER A 122 -5.71 -28.47 39.82
CA SER A 122 -5.79 -29.80 40.44
C SER A 122 -7.08 -30.54 40.06
N PRO A 123 -7.04 -31.60 39.23
CA PRO A 123 -8.20 -32.41 38.92
C PRO A 123 -8.28 -33.54 39.95
N ALA A 124 -9.28 -33.49 40.82
CA ALA A 124 -9.70 -34.66 41.58
C ALA A 124 -10.28 -35.70 40.62
N LEU A 125 -9.43 -36.54 40.05
CA LEU A 125 -9.80 -37.80 39.39
C LEU A 125 -9.31 -38.95 40.25
N ASP A 126 -10.09 -39.24 41.31
CA ASP A 126 -9.95 -40.46 42.08
C ASP A 126 -10.51 -41.62 41.23
N ARG A 127 -9.64 -42.51 40.75
CA ARG A 127 -10.00 -43.73 40.03
C ARG A 127 -10.44 -44.79 41.04
N PRO A 128 -11.63 -45.39 40.97
CA PRO A 128 -11.96 -46.51 41.83
C PRO A 128 -11.51 -47.82 41.18
N ALA A 129 -10.56 -48.53 41.81
CA ALA A 129 -10.32 -49.94 41.52
C ALA A 129 -9.67 -50.67 42.71
N ALA A 130 -10.48 -51.39 43.50
CA ALA A 130 -10.12 -52.71 44.02
C ALA A 130 -11.34 -53.42 44.61
N ARG A 131 -11.85 -54.37 43.83
CA ARG A 131 -12.80 -55.43 44.17
C ARG A 131 -12.28 -56.28 45.33
N ASN A 132 -13.01 -56.38 46.45
CA ASN A 132 -12.73 -57.37 47.48
C ASN A 132 -13.71 -58.57 47.39
N ARG A 133 -13.16 -59.78 47.54
CA ARG A 133 -13.85 -61.07 47.59
C ARG A 133 -14.08 -61.46 49.06
N ASN A 134 -15.15 -62.21 49.31
CA ASN A 134 -15.52 -62.93 50.55
C ASN A 134 -16.07 -62.04 51.69
N GLY A 135 -17.14 -62.36 52.42
CA GLY A 135 -18.02 -63.53 52.47
C GLY A 135 -18.68 -63.56 53.86
N ALA A 136 -20.00 -63.50 53.91
CA ALA A 136 -20.90 -64.03 54.94
C ALA A 136 -22.32 -64.04 54.35
#